data_AF-A0A931NCJ3-F1
#
_entry.id   AF-A0A931NCJ3-F1
#
_cell.length_a   1.000
_cell.length_b   1.000
_cell.length_c   1.000
_cell.angle_alpha   90.00
_cell.angle_beta   90.00
_cell.angle_gamma   90.00
#
_symmetry.space_group_name_H-M   'P 1'
#
loop_
_entity.id
_entity.type
_entity.pdbx_description
1 polymer ?
#
loop_
_entity_poly.entity_id
_entity_poly.type
_entity_poly.pdbx_seq_one_letter_code
_entity_poly.pdbx_strand_id
1 'polypeptide(L)'
;MRLRRMLELAVVLIALGIAAWLIEARFNDVQREARRVQVRMAAEAARTNGALFQLQCPHLDDTACTQRVMSRLRRAHLTTVSPVEGDRLPPGLAGAQARLWGLALASGVAPDQGEQGRWIADFDSADTLRVSLRGVTDCRFLLRIHLNSGSVTVEEQALTC
;
A
#
# COMPACT_ATOMS: atom_id res chain seq x y z
N MET A 1 -49.62 -14.19 -30.65
CA MET A 1 -49.10 -13.08 -29.81
C MET A 1 -48.15 -13.50 -28.68
N ARG A 2 -48.31 -14.68 -28.03
CA ARG A 2 -47.42 -15.11 -26.94
C ARG A 2 -45.96 -15.41 -27.37
N LEU A 3 -45.75 -16.02 -28.54
CA LEU A 3 -44.41 -16.40 -29.01
C LEU A 3 -43.49 -15.19 -29.25
N ARG A 4 -44.04 -14.12 -29.84
CA ARG A 4 -43.31 -12.88 -30.12
C ARG A 4 -42.83 -12.19 -28.83
N ARG A 5 -43.68 -12.13 -27.80
CA ARG A 5 -43.30 -11.58 -26.49
C ARG A 5 -42.22 -12.40 -25.78
N MET A 6 -42.27 -13.73 -25.89
CA MET A 6 -41.22 -14.58 -25.32
C MET A 6 -39.87 -14.39 -26.04
N LEU A 7 -39.91 -14.22 -27.36
CA LEU A 7 -38.70 -13.99 -28.16
C LEU A 7 -38.10 -12.60 -27.89
N GLU A 8 -38.94 -11.56 -27.78
CA GLU A 8 -38.52 -10.22 -27.36
C GLU A 8 -37.87 -10.24 -25.96
N LEU A 9 -38.43 -10.98 -25.01
CA LEU A 9 -37.87 -11.09 -23.65
C LEU A 9 -36.53 -11.85 -23.61
N ALA A 10 -36.39 -12.92 -24.40
CA ALA A 10 -35.13 -13.64 -24.53
C ALA A 10 -34.01 -12.76 -25.11
N VAL A 11 -34.32 -11.97 -26.15
CA VAL A 11 -33.35 -11.02 -26.75
C VAL A 11 -32.91 -9.98 -25.73
N VAL A 12 -33.84 -9.41 -24.95
CA VAL A 12 -33.51 -8.44 -23.89
C VAL A 12 -32.60 -9.07 -22.83
N LEU A 13 -32.88 -10.30 -22.39
CA LEU A 13 -32.04 -11.00 -21.40
C LEU A 13 -30.64 -11.27 -21.93
N ILE A 14 -30.50 -11.68 -23.19
CA ILE A 14 -29.19 -11.89 -23.83
C ILE A 14 -28.43 -10.57 -23.92
N ALA A 15 -29.08 -9.49 -24.36
CA ALA A 15 -28.45 -8.18 -24.45
C ALA A 15 -27.98 -7.66 -23.07
N LEU A 16 -28.79 -7.84 -22.03
CA LEU A 16 -28.42 -7.49 -20.65
C LEU A 16 -27.25 -8.33 -20.14
N GLY A 17 -27.22 -9.63 -20.45
CA GLY A 17 -26.10 -10.51 -20.09
C GLY A 17 -24.78 -10.07 -20.72
N ILE A 18 -24.81 -9.72 -22.02
CA ILE A 18 -23.63 -9.21 -22.73
C ILE A 18 -23.18 -7.87 -22.16
N ALA A 19 -24.12 -6.95 -21.89
CA ALA A 19 -23.81 -5.66 -21.30
C ALA A 19 -23.20 -5.78 -19.89
N ALA A 20 -23.76 -6.64 -19.04
CA ALA A 20 -23.24 -6.92 -17.71
C ALA A 20 -21.81 -7.47 -17.78
N TRP A 21 -21.57 -8.45 -18.66
CA TRP A 21 -20.24 -9.03 -18.87
C TRP A 21 -19.20 -7.99 -19.34
N LEU A 22 -19.58 -7.10 -20.26
CA LEU A 22 -18.70 -6.02 -20.72
C LEU A 22 -18.37 -5.01 -19.61
N ILE A 23 -19.36 -4.64 -18.79
CA ILE A 23 -19.16 -3.72 -17.66
C ILE A 23 -18.24 -4.37 -16.62
N GLU A 24 -18.46 -5.64 -16.30
CA GLU A 24 -17.63 -6.38 -15.35
C GLU A 24 -16.17 -6.46 -15.81
N ALA A 25 -15.94 -6.78 -17.09
CA ALA A 25 -14.60 -6.80 -17.67
C ALA A 25 -13.90 -5.44 -17.54
N ARG A 26 -14.58 -4.34 -17.90
CA ARG A 26 -14.01 -2.99 -17.81
C ARG A 26 -13.78 -2.54 -16.38
N PHE A 27 -14.67 -2.90 -15.47
CA PHE A 27 -14.52 -2.58 -14.06
C PHE A 27 -13.31 -3.30 -13.45
N ASN A 28 -13.11 -4.57 -13.81
CA ASN A 28 -11.93 -5.33 -13.39
C ASN A 28 -10.62 -4.71 -13.90
N ASP A 29 -10.58 -4.25 -15.15
CA ASP A 29 -9.40 -3.56 -15.71
C ASP A 29 -9.11 -2.25 -14.95
N VAL A 30 -10.13 -1.43 -14.70
CA VAL A 30 -9.99 -0.17 -13.95
C VAL A 30 -9.52 -0.42 -12.53
N GLN A 31 -10.04 -1.46 -11.86
CA GLN A 31 -9.59 -1.82 -10.52
C GLN A 31 -8.12 -2.24 -10.48
N ARG A 32 -7.65 -3.00 -11.48
CA ARG A 32 -6.24 -3.41 -11.58
C ARG A 32 -5.32 -2.20 -11.72
N GLU A 33 -5.64 -1.30 -12.64
CA GLU A 33 -4.83 -0.08 -12.84
C GLU A 33 -4.85 0.81 -11.60
N ALA A 34 -6.01 0.97 -10.94
CA ALA A 34 -6.09 1.73 -9.70
C ALA A 34 -5.21 1.14 -8.57
N ARG A 35 -5.16 -0.19 -8.44
CA ARG A 35 -4.28 -0.88 -7.47
C ARG A 35 -2.81 -0.65 -7.82
N ARG A 36 -2.45 -0.73 -9.11
CA ARG A 36 -1.09 -0.46 -9.60
C ARG A 36 -0.62 0.93 -9.23
N VAL A 37 -1.44 1.94 -9.52
CA VAL A 37 -1.15 3.34 -9.20
C VAL A 37 -1.00 3.53 -7.69
N GLN A 38 -1.86 2.92 -6.87
CA GLN A 38 -1.75 3.00 -5.42
C GLN A 38 -0.43 2.44 -4.87
N VAL A 39 0.00 1.27 -5.37
CA VAL A 39 1.29 0.66 -4.99
C VAL A 39 2.44 1.54 -5.42
N ARG A 40 2.40 2.11 -6.63
CA ARG A 40 3.44 3.01 -7.12
C ARG A 40 3.52 4.29 -6.31
N MET A 41 2.38 4.93 -6.00
CA MET A 41 2.36 6.13 -5.15
C MET A 41 2.90 5.85 -3.75
N ALA A 42 2.55 4.70 -3.15
CA ALA A 42 3.07 4.29 -1.85
C ALA A 42 4.59 4.04 -1.89
N ALA A 43 5.10 3.43 -2.96
CA ALA A 43 6.53 3.22 -3.17
C ALA A 43 7.28 4.56 -3.33
N GLU A 44 6.75 5.51 -4.10
CA GLU A 44 7.35 6.85 -4.25
C GLU A 44 7.31 7.66 -2.95
N ALA A 45 6.21 7.56 -2.19
CA ALA A 45 6.13 8.15 -0.86
C ALA A 45 7.20 7.55 0.06
N ALA A 46 7.44 6.23 -0.02
CA ALA A 46 8.49 5.58 0.75
C ALA A 46 9.90 5.97 0.31
N ARG A 47 10.16 6.19 -0.98
CA ARG A 47 11.45 6.73 -1.44
C ARG A 47 11.70 8.12 -0.87
N THR A 48 10.72 9.00 -1.00
CA THR A 48 10.81 10.40 -0.53
C THR A 48 10.98 10.45 0.99
N ASN A 49 10.15 9.73 1.72
CA ASN A 49 10.23 9.65 3.18
C ASN A 49 11.51 8.96 3.64
N GLY A 50 12.00 7.94 2.92
CA GLY A 50 13.23 7.22 3.27
C GLY A 50 14.45 8.14 3.27
N ALA A 51 14.56 9.01 2.26
CA ALA A 51 15.60 10.04 2.21
C ALA A 51 15.48 11.03 3.38
N LEU A 52 14.26 11.49 3.72
CA LEU A 52 14.03 12.38 4.86
C LEU A 52 14.34 11.72 6.20
N PHE A 53 14.01 10.43 6.37
CA PHE A 53 14.36 9.65 7.55
C PHE A 53 15.87 9.56 7.73
N GLN A 54 16.62 9.28 6.66
CA GLN A 54 18.07 9.21 6.73
C GLN A 54 18.70 10.57 7.09
N LEU A 55 18.16 11.66 6.57
CA LEU A 55 18.63 13.02 6.87
C LEU A 55 18.34 13.43 8.33
N GLN A 56 17.14 13.13 8.84
CA GLN A 56 16.72 13.56 10.18
C GLN A 56 17.17 12.60 11.29
N CYS A 57 17.31 11.31 10.96
CA CYS A 57 17.80 10.27 11.84
C CYS A 57 18.95 9.54 11.14
N PRO A 58 20.21 9.96 11.30
CA PRO A 58 21.33 9.26 10.67
C PRO A 58 21.60 7.90 11.33
N HIS A 59 21.39 7.78 12.64
CA HIS A 59 21.64 6.55 13.39
C HIS A 59 20.45 5.59 13.32
N LEU A 60 20.71 4.32 13.00
CA LEU A 60 19.69 3.28 12.88
C LEU A 60 19.02 2.92 14.21
N ASP A 61 19.80 2.93 15.29
CA ASP A 61 19.35 2.45 16.60
C ASP A 61 18.59 3.52 17.40
N ASP A 62 18.49 4.76 16.88
CA ASP A 62 17.71 5.84 17.50
C ASP A 62 16.21 5.69 17.17
N THR A 63 15.58 4.75 17.87
CA THR A 63 14.14 4.48 17.78
C THR A 63 13.30 5.68 18.21
N ALA A 64 13.80 6.50 19.14
CA ALA A 64 13.14 7.72 19.58
C ALA A 64 13.12 8.80 18.47
N CYS A 65 14.23 8.95 17.74
CA CYS A 65 14.26 9.81 16.54
C CYS A 65 13.29 9.30 15.48
N THR A 66 13.34 8.00 15.18
CA THR A 66 12.44 7.35 14.20
C THR A 66 10.97 7.64 14.50
N GLN A 67 10.56 7.43 15.76
CA GLN A 67 9.21 7.71 16.25
C GLN A 67 8.82 9.19 16.07
N ARG A 68 9.72 10.12 16.38
CA ARG A 68 9.48 11.57 16.22
C ARG A 68 9.32 11.96 14.75
N VAL A 69 10.22 11.50 13.89
CA VAL A 69 10.21 11.83 12.45
C VAL A 69 9.00 11.25 11.75
N MET A 70 8.64 10.00 12.05
CA MET A 70 7.42 9.36 11.55
C MET A 70 6.18 10.23 11.82
N SER A 71 6.02 10.70 13.06
CA SER A 71 4.86 11.54 13.46
C SER A 71 4.79 12.89 12.73
N ARG A 72 5.91 13.37 12.16
CA ARG A 72 6.00 14.62 11.41
C ARG A 72 5.73 14.41 9.92
N LEU A 73 6.35 13.40 9.31
CA LEU A 73 6.23 13.11 7.88
C LEU A 73 4.80 12.74 7.48
N ARG A 74 4.07 12.03 8.35
CA ARG A 74 2.67 11.65 8.12
C ARG A 74 1.71 12.85 7.98
N ARG A 75 2.06 14.02 8.54
CA ARG A 75 1.21 15.22 8.53
C ARG A 75 1.29 16.04 7.24
N ALA A 76 2.25 15.77 6.36
CA ALA A 76 2.41 16.54 5.13
C ALA A 76 1.34 16.21 4.06
N HIS A 77 0.65 15.08 4.15
CA HIS A 77 -0.34 14.63 3.15
C HIS A 77 -1.74 14.36 3.70
N LEU A 78 -1.96 14.49 5.02
CA LEU A 78 -3.23 14.23 5.69
C LEU A 78 -3.64 15.43 6.56
N THR A 79 -4.08 16.52 5.93
CA THR A 79 -4.60 17.70 6.66
C THR A 79 -6.09 17.59 7.02
N THR A 80 -6.77 16.47 6.71
CA THR A 80 -8.23 16.34 6.93
C THR A 80 -8.69 15.06 7.63
N VAL A 81 -7.79 14.13 7.98
CA VAL A 81 -8.18 12.90 8.68
C VAL A 81 -7.43 12.83 10.01
N SER A 82 -8.21 12.68 11.09
CA SER A 82 -7.79 12.57 12.50
C SER A 82 -6.47 11.80 12.72
N PRO A 83 -5.71 12.12 13.78
CA PRO A 83 -4.52 11.36 14.16
C PRO A 83 -4.90 9.90 14.34
N VAL A 84 -4.44 9.05 13.41
CA VAL A 84 -4.71 7.61 13.47
C VAL A 84 -3.89 7.07 14.64
N GLU A 85 -4.55 6.34 15.53
CA GLU A 85 -4.01 5.67 16.73
C GLU A 85 -2.84 4.70 16.44
N GLY A 86 -2.49 4.50 15.17
CA GLY A 86 -1.33 3.75 14.66
C GLY A 86 -0.05 4.54 14.53
N ASP A 87 0.08 5.67 15.20
CA ASP A 87 1.33 6.47 15.27
C ASP A 87 2.40 5.85 16.16
N ARG A 88 2.30 4.56 16.52
CA ARG A 88 3.28 3.88 17.37
C ARG A 88 3.89 2.69 16.65
N LEU A 89 5.21 2.60 16.71
CA LEU A 89 5.91 1.39 16.35
C LEU A 89 5.39 0.22 17.21
N PRO A 90 5.16 -0.96 16.61
CA PRO A 90 4.87 -2.18 17.35
C PRO A 90 5.92 -2.43 18.44
N PRO A 91 5.51 -2.96 19.61
CA PRO A 91 6.44 -3.28 20.67
C PRO A 91 7.45 -4.35 20.19
N GLY A 92 8.72 -4.19 20.56
CA GLY A 92 9.79 -5.14 20.22
C GLY A 92 10.55 -4.84 18.93
N LEU A 93 10.11 -3.88 18.12
CA LEU A 93 10.91 -3.44 16.96
C LEU A 93 12.03 -2.49 17.38
N ALA A 94 13.24 -2.73 16.87
CA ALA A 94 14.41 -1.88 17.10
C ALA A 94 15.25 -1.74 15.82
N GLY A 95 16.14 -0.74 15.80
CA GLY A 95 17.12 -0.54 14.74
C GLY A 95 16.51 -0.48 13.34
N ALA A 96 17.05 -1.30 12.44
CA ALA A 96 16.61 -1.47 11.06
C ALA A 96 15.11 -1.76 10.93
N GLN A 97 14.57 -2.68 11.73
CA GLN A 97 13.16 -3.07 11.66
C GLN A 97 12.22 -1.93 12.06
N ALA A 98 12.57 -1.20 13.13
CA ALA A 98 11.82 -0.02 13.56
C ALA A 98 11.79 1.06 12.48
N ARG A 99 12.93 1.29 11.79
CA ARG A 99 12.99 2.24 10.68
C ARG A 99 12.15 1.82 9.48
N LEU A 100 12.25 0.55 9.06
CA LEU A 100 11.48 0.04 7.93
C LEU A 100 9.96 0.12 8.21
N TRP A 101 9.54 -0.27 9.41
CA TRP A 101 8.14 -0.17 9.82
C TRP A 101 7.66 1.28 9.91
N GLY A 102 8.46 2.15 10.52
CA GLY A 102 8.15 3.58 10.62
C GLY A 102 8.06 4.26 9.24
N LEU A 103 8.88 3.83 8.29
CA LEU A 103 8.81 4.31 6.91
C LEU A 103 7.53 3.85 6.21
N ALA A 104 7.14 2.58 6.36
CA ALA A 104 5.87 2.09 5.81
C ALA A 104 4.68 2.91 6.36
N LEU A 105 4.62 3.11 7.68
CA LEU A 105 3.59 3.92 8.33
C LEU A 105 3.58 5.38 7.82
N ALA A 106 4.75 6.00 7.68
CA ALA A 106 4.87 7.37 7.18
C ALA A 106 4.42 7.53 5.72
N SER A 107 4.53 6.47 4.92
CA SER A 107 4.07 6.43 3.52
C SER A 107 2.57 6.16 3.37
N GLY A 108 1.81 6.16 4.47
CA GLY A 108 0.37 5.90 4.46
C GLY A 108 0.02 4.42 4.29
N VAL A 109 1.02 3.54 4.37
CA VAL A 109 0.83 2.09 4.46
C VAL A 109 0.64 1.77 5.94
N ALA A 110 -0.61 1.70 6.39
CA ALA A 110 -0.95 1.28 7.74
C ALA A 110 -1.18 -0.23 7.77
N PRO A 111 -0.22 -1.04 8.26
CA PRO A 111 -0.40 -2.48 8.37
C PRO A 111 -1.35 -2.74 9.54
N ASP A 112 -2.45 -3.44 9.26
CA ASP A 112 -3.28 -4.12 10.25
C ASP A 112 -3.91 -3.27 11.39
N GLN A 113 -4.44 -2.10 11.07
CA GLN A 113 -5.33 -1.38 11.98
C GLN A 113 -6.74 -1.20 11.39
N GLY A 114 -7.63 -2.13 11.76
CA GLY A 114 -9.08 -2.08 11.52
C GLY A 114 -9.58 -2.94 10.36
N GLU A 115 -10.91 -3.09 10.26
CA GLU A 115 -11.62 -3.81 9.18
C GLU A 115 -11.34 -3.25 7.76
N GLN A 116 -10.61 -2.12 7.69
CA GLN A 116 -10.20 -1.42 6.46
C GLN A 116 -8.69 -1.52 6.17
N GLY A 117 -7.96 -2.41 6.85
CA GLY A 117 -6.52 -2.63 6.62
C GLY A 117 -6.23 -3.12 5.19
N ARG A 118 -6.13 -2.19 4.24
CA ARG A 118 -5.89 -2.48 2.82
C ARG A 118 -4.46 -2.90 2.53
N TRP A 119 -3.54 -2.65 3.44
CA TRP A 119 -2.12 -2.94 3.29
C TRP A 119 -1.67 -4.06 4.22
N ILE A 120 -0.74 -4.86 3.73
CA ILE A 120 -0.01 -5.89 4.46
C ILE A 120 1.45 -5.47 4.44
N ALA A 121 2.12 -5.54 5.59
CA ALA A 121 3.55 -5.32 5.70
C ALA A 121 4.16 -6.43 6.55
N ASP A 122 5.04 -7.22 5.93
CA ASP A 122 5.67 -8.39 6.54
C ASP A 122 7.18 -8.32 6.38
N PHE A 123 7.92 -8.66 7.44
CA PHE A 123 9.38 -8.73 7.36
C PHE A 123 9.82 -9.99 6.61
N ASP A 124 10.56 -9.80 5.52
CA ASP A 124 11.27 -10.90 4.84
C ASP A 124 12.57 -11.24 5.56
N SER A 125 13.22 -10.20 6.12
CA SER A 125 14.43 -10.30 6.93
C SER A 125 14.53 -9.09 7.86
N ALA A 126 15.55 -9.03 8.72
CA ALA A 126 15.75 -7.90 9.63
C ALA A 126 15.98 -6.56 8.90
N ASP A 127 16.43 -6.61 7.65
CA ASP A 127 16.76 -5.48 6.79
C ASP A 127 15.80 -5.32 5.60
N THR A 128 14.78 -6.16 5.48
CA THR A 128 13.83 -6.13 4.35
C THR A 128 12.38 -6.25 4.83
N LEU A 129 11.55 -5.28 4.42
CA LEU A 129 10.11 -5.26 4.67
C LEU A 129 9.37 -5.33 3.33
N ARG A 130 8.51 -6.33 3.18
CA ARG A 130 7.61 -6.47 2.04
C ARG A 130 6.31 -5.76 2.31
N VAL A 131 5.86 -4.96 1.35
CA VAL A 131 4.59 -4.23 1.42
C VAL A 131 3.72 -4.59 0.23
N SER A 132 2.47 -4.99 0.50
CA SER A 132 1.50 -5.38 -0.52
C SER A 132 0.07 -4.93 -0.17
N LEU A 133 -0.81 -4.90 -1.17
CA LEU A 133 -2.23 -4.69 -0.95
C LEU A 133 -2.91 -6.03 -0.62
N ARG A 134 -3.78 -6.03 0.40
CA ARG A 134 -4.56 -7.21 0.80
C ARG A 134 -5.43 -7.70 -0.36
N GLY A 135 -5.37 -9.01 -0.63
CA GLY A 135 -6.08 -9.63 -1.75
C GLY A 135 -5.46 -9.35 -3.12
N VAL A 136 -4.25 -8.79 -3.18
CA VAL A 136 -3.51 -8.53 -4.41
C VAL A 136 -2.09 -9.09 -4.27
N THR A 137 -1.87 -10.30 -4.76
CA THR A 137 -0.57 -10.98 -4.65
C THR A 137 0.48 -10.39 -5.59
N ASP A 138 0.02 -9.81 -6.70
CA ASP A 138 0.88 -9.46 -7.84
C ASP A 138 1.38 -8.01 -7.78
N CYS A 139 0.93 -7.23 -6.79
CA CYS A 139 1.28 -5.81 -6.63
C CYS A 139 1.96 -5.57 -5.29
N ARG A 140 3.29 -5.49 -5.30
CA ARG A 140 4.10 -5.32 -4.09
C ARG A 140 5.40 -4.59 -4.35
N PHE A 141 5.91 -3.95 -3.32
CA PHE A 141 7.27 -3.41 -3.28
C PHE A 141 7.99 -3.86 -2.00
N LEU A 142 9.31 -3.85 -2.05
CA LEU A 142 10.16 -4.10 -0.91
C LEU A 142 10.83 -2.80 -0.45
N LEU A 143 10.92 -2.64 0.86
CA LEU A 143 11.78 -1.66 1.51
C LEU A 143 13.00 -2.42 2.02
N ARG A 144 14.19 -2.08 1.52
CA ARG A 144 15.44 -2.69 1.97
C ARG A 144 16.37 -1.65 2.54
N ILE A 145 16.89 -1.89 3.74
CA ILE A 145 17.81 -0.99 4.40
C ILE A 145 19.26 -1.45 4.26
N HIS A 146 20.14 -0.53 3.89
CA HIS A 146 21.56 -0.76 3.85
C HIS A 146 22.16 -0.51 5.24
N LEU A 147 22.54 -1.57 5.95
CA LEU A 147 22.98 -1.48 7.34
C LEU A 147 24.21 -0.56 7.54
N ASN A 148 25.09 -0.47 6.55
CA ASN A 148 26.30 0.34 6.63
C ASN A 148 26.03 1.86 6.52
N SER A 149 25.05 2.26 5.72
CA SER A 149 24.72 3.67 5.44
C SER A 149 23.43 4.15 6.13
N GLY A 150 22.62 3.21 6.60
CA GLY A 150 21.26 3.42 7.10
C GLY A 150 20.27 3.92 6.04
N SER A 151 20.65 3.91 4.76
CA SER A 151 19.81 4.32 3.65
C SER A 151 18.79 3.24 3.31
N VAL A 152 17.56 3.65 2.98
CA VAL A 152 16.51 2.73 2.55
C VAL A 152 16.35 2.82 1.03
N THR A 153 16.30 1.66 0.39
CA THR A 153 15.98 1.50 -1.03
C THR A 153 14.59 0.89 -1.18
N VAL A 154 13.93 1.25 -2.28
CA VAL A 154 12.58 0.77 -2.59
C VAL A 154 12.62 0.01 -3.91
N GLU A 155 12.44 -1.30 -3.83
CA GLU A 155 12.47 -2.21 -4.99
C GLU A 155 11.05 -2.62 -5.38
N GLU A 156 10.63 -2.31 -6.60
CA GLU A 156 9.35 -2.76 -7.15
C GLU A 156 9.51 -4.18 -7.70
N GLN A 157 8.83 -5.18 -7.13
CA GLN A 157 9.06 -6.60 -7.49
C GLN A 157 8.08 -7.18 -8.50
N ALA A 158 6.90 -6.58 -8.66
CA ALA A 158 5.94 -6.99 -9.67
C ALA A 158 5.09 -5.77 -10.05
N LEU A 159 5.33 -5.27 -11.26
CA LEU A 159 4.58 -4.17 -11.86
C LEU A 159 3.42 -4.65 -12.72
N THR A 160 3.24 -5.96 -12.91
CA THR A 160 2.12 -6.56 -13.65
C THR A 160 0.94 -6.78 -12.72
N CYS A 161 0.41 -5.65 -12.26
CA CYS A 161 -0.98 -5.46 -11.87
C CYS A 161 -1.77 -5.16 -13.14
#